data_AF-A0A6A6YZX3-F1
#
_entry.id   AF-A0A6A6YZX3-F1
#
_cell.length_a   1.000
_cell.length_b   1.000
_cell.length_c   1.000
_cell.angle_alpha   90.00
_cell.angle_beta   90.00
_cell.angle_gamma   90.00
#
_symmetry.space_group_name_H-M   'P 1'
#
loop_
_entity.id
_entity.type
_entity.pdbx_description
1 polymer ?
#
loop_
_entity_poly.entity_id
_entity_poly.type
_entity_poly.pdbx_seq_one_letter_code
_entity_poly.pdbx_strand_id
1 'polypeptide(L)'
;MSPIALEQEDHARDAAFHKALHGKSGKERAGFLAMMKKDKIAQAAAVDEYFKHWDNKAAEVETDETRKARRDEYATLTRHYYNLATDLYEYGWGQSFHFCRFAYGEPFNQAIARHEHYLAHVMGLRDNMRVLDVGCGVGGPAREMVKFSGCNVIGLNNNDYQIERATHYAAKEGLSDKLKFTKGDFMQMSFPENSFDAVYAIEATVHAPSLEGIYSQIFRVLKPGGVFGVYEWLMTENYDNDNPRHREIRLGIEQGDGISNMEKISVAIDAIKAAGFEMEMHEDLAERDDPMPWYWPIAGELKYMSSLMDFPTVVRMTKIGRSIVHKFVGGLEMIGIAPRGTQKTADSLAVAADCLVAGGKEKLFTPMYLMVARKPLDAATALLQDPTIPVPE
;
A
#
# COMPACT_ATOMS: atom_id res chain seq x y z
N MET A 1 -5.20 18.55 -16.54
CA MET A 1 -5.58 17.32 -17.27
C MET A 1 -7.10 17.18 -17.26
N SER A 2 -7.70 16.50 -18.24
CA SER A 2 -9.14 16.18 -18.19
C SER A 2 -9.46 15.37 -16.93
N PRO A 3 -10.60 15.60 -16.25
CA PRO A 3 -10.95 14.84 -15.05
C PRO A 3 -10.98 13.34 -15.36
N ILE A 4 -10.24 12.54 -14.60
CA ILE A 4 -10.36 11.08 -14.65
C ILE A 4 -11.75 10.73 -14.11
N ALA A 5 -12.53 9.99 -14.87
CA ALA A 5 -13.78 9.44 -14.38
C ALA A 5 -13.46 8.39 -13.30
N LEU A 6 -13.80 8.69 -12.05
CA LEU A 6 -13.55 7.80 -10.92
C LEU A 6 -14.62 6.71 -10.85
N GLU A 7 -14.25 5.54 -10.32
CA GLU A 7 -15.20 4.46 -10.04
C GLU A 7 -16.22 4.94 -9.00
N GLN A 8 -17.51 4.66 -9.22
CA GLN A 8 -18.55 5.01 -8.26
C GLN A 8 -18.46 4.13 -7.01
N GLU A 9 -18.41 4.74 -5.83
CA GLU A 9 -18.44 4.02 -4.57
C GLU A 9 -19.80 3.35 -4.33
N ASP A 10 -19.77 2.07 -3.92
CA ASP A 10 -20.95 1.33 -3.45
C ASP A 10 -20.62 0.63 -2.13
N HIS A 11 -20.80 1.37 -1.03
CA HIS A 11 -20.49 0.87 0.31
C HIS A 11 -21.42 -0.29 0.71
N ALA A 12 -22.64 -0.37 0.17
CA ALA A 12 -23.59 -1.43 0.50
C ALA A 12 -23.17 -2.76 -0.15
N ARG A 13 -22.83 -2.73 -1.44
CA ARG A 13 -22.27 -3.88 -2.18
C ARG A 13 -20.99 -4.36 -1.52
N ASP A 14 -20.07 -3.44 -1.22
CA ASP A 14 -18.78 -3.77 -0.64
C ASP A 14 -18.94 -4.43 0.74
N ALA A 15 -19.79 -3.88 1.61
CA ALA A 15 -20.09 -4.47 2.92
C ALA A 15 -20.78 -5.84 2.80
N ALA A 16 -21.67 -6.02 1.82
CA ALA A 16 -22.30 -7.31 1.56
C ALA A 16 -21.29 -8.36 1.09
N PHE A 17 -20.37 -7.99 0.19
CA PHE A 17 -19.30 -8.86 -0.28
C PHE A 17 -18.33 -9.22 0.84
N HIS A 18 -17.92 -8.24 1.65
CA HIS A 18 -17.11 -8.44 2.85
C HIS A 18 -17.73 -9.47 3.80
N LYS A 19 -19.02 -9.28 4.14
CA LYS A 19 -19.76 -10.18 5.02
C LYS A 19 -19.86 -11.60 4.45
N ALA A 20 -20.07 -11.72 3.14
CA ALA A 20 -20.11 -13.01 2.47
C ALA A 20 -18.75 -13.73 2.51
N LEU A 21 -17.66 -13.01 2.19
CA LEU A 21 -16.32 -13.60 2.10
C LEU A 21 -15.72 -13.93 3.48
N HIS A 22 -15.75 -12.98 4.41
CA HIS A 22 -14.98 -13.06 5.66
C HIS A 22 -15.83 -13.42 6.88
N GLY A 23 -17.16 -13.28 6.82
CA GLY A 23 -18.05 -13.60 7.94
C GLY A 23 -17.69 -12.85 9.22
N LYS A 24 -17.29 -13.58 10.28
CA LYS A 24 -16.82 -13.02 11.57
C LYS A 24 -15.30 -13.06 11.76
N SER A 25 -14.54 -13.48 10.74
CA SER A 25 -13.10 -13.75 10.88
C SER A 25 -12.28 -12.53 11.28
N GLY A 26 -12.71 -11.31 10.91
CA GLY A 26 -12.00 -10.06 11.22
C GLY A 26 -11.80 -9.77 12.72
N LYS A 27 -12.62 -10.37 13.60
CA LYS A 27 -12.56 -10.17 15.06
C LYS A 27 -12.07 -11.38 15.84
N GLU A 28 -12.14 -12.57 15.26
CA GLU A 28 -11.97 -13.82 16.01
C GLU A 28 -10.61 -14.49 15.78
N ARG A 29 -9.97 -14.34 14.59
CA ARG A 29 -8.74 -15.07 14.22
C ARG A 29 -7.88 -14.29 13.21
N ALA A 30 -6.56 -14.51 13.23
CA ALA A 30 -5.60 -13.89 12.33
C ALA A 30 -4.87 -14.94 11.46
N GLY A 31 -4.38 -14.51 10.28
CA GLY A 31 -3.50 -15.29 9.42
C GLY A 31 -4.13 -16.58 8.88
N PHE A 32 -3.38 -17.68 8.90
CA PHE A 32 -3.76 -18.95 8.27
C PHE A 32 -5.17 -19.45 8.65
N LEU A 33 -5.57 -19.33 9.92
CA LEU A 33 -6.90 -19.79 10.37
C LEU A 33 -8.07 -18.95 9.83
N ALA A 34 -7.85 -17.67 9.56
CA ALA A 34 -8.86 -16.79 8.96
C ALA A 34 -9.04 -17.14 7.47
N MET A 35 -7.92 -17.33 6.76
CA MET A 35 -7.89 -17.72 5.34
C MET A 35 -8.67 -19.02 5.06
N MET A 36 -8.49 -20.05 5.90
CA MET A 36 -9.16 -21.34 5.72
C MET A 36 -10.68 -21.32 5.95
N LYS A 37 -11.22 -20.21 6.47
CA LYS A 37 -12.65 -20.05 6.79
C LYS A 37 -13.39 -19.12 5.84
N LYS A 38 -12.71 -18.58 4.82
CA LYS A 38 -13.36 -17.76 3.79
C LYS A 38 -14.44 -18.55 3.06
N ASP A 39 -15.52 -17.86 2.69
CA ASP A 39 -16.53 -18.47 1.83
C ASP A 39 -15.94 -18.81 0.45
N LYS A 40 -16.17 -20.04 0.01
CA LYS A 40 -15.53 -20.57 -1.19
C LYS A 40 -16.06 -19.93 -2.48
N ILE A 41 -17.34 -19.54 -2.51
CA ILE A 41 -17.97 -18.96 -3.69
C ILE A 41 -17.53 -17.50 -3.82
N ALA A 42 -17.62 -16.74 -2.72
CA ALA A 42 -17.16 -15.36 -2.69
C ALA A 42 -15.65 -15.26 -2.99
N GLN A 43 -14.84 -16.20 -2.50
CA GLN A 43 -13.41 -16.22 -2.80
C GLN A 43 -13.13 -16.51 -4.28
N ALA A 44 -13.83 -17.47 -4.89
CA ALA A 44 -13.68 -17.74 -6.32
C ALA A 44 -14.06 -16.49 -7.15
N ALA A 45 -15.15 -15.80 -6.79
CA ALA A 45 -15.53 -14.54 -7.43
C ALA A 45 -14.46 -13.45 -7.28
N ALA A 46 -13.84 -13.30 -6.11
CA ALA A 46 -12.73 -12.35 -5.92
C ALA A 46 -11.50 -12.71 -6.75
N VAL A 47 -11.18 -14.00 -6.87
CA VAL A 47 -10.08 -14.51 -7.70
C VAL A 47 -10.35 -14.20 -9.17
N ASP A 48 -11.52 -14.55 -9.68
CA ASP A 48 -11.87 -14.32 -11.08
C ASP A 48 -11.88 -12.81 -11.40
N GLU A 49 -12.46 -11.99 -10.53
CA GLU A 49 -12.52 -10.54 -10.68
C GLU A 49 -11.13 -9.89 -10.63
N TYR A 50 -10.22 -10.37 -9.79
CA TYR A 50 -8.85 -9.86 -9.74
C TYR A 50 -8.02 -10.30 -10.96
N PHE A 51 -8.03 -11.59 -11.26
CA PHE A 51 -7.16 -12.16 -12.29
C PHE A 51 -7.64 -11.89 -13.72
N LYS A 52 -8.89 -11.44 -13.95
CA LYS A 52 -9.32 -10.94 -15.27
C LYS A 52 -8.43 -9.81 -15.80
N HIS A 53 -7.78 -9.05 -14.92
CA HIS A 53 -6.89 -7.95 -15.28
C HIS A 53 -5.51 -8.41 -15.76
N TRP A 54 -5.12 -9.66 -15.47
CA TRP A 54 -3.75 -10.17 -15.64
C TRP A 54 -3.68 -11.41 -16.53
N ASP A 55 -4.70 -12.27 -16.50
CA ASP A 55 -4.73 -13.52 -17.26
C ASP A 55 -4.63 -13.25 -18.77
N ASN A 56 -3.70 -13.94 -19.42
CA ASN A 56 -3.39 -13.84 -20.85
C ASN A 56 -2.94 -12.44 -21.33
N LYS A 57 -2.40 -11.61 -20.42
CA LYS A 57 -1.92 -10.25 -20.71
C LYS A 57 -0.43 -10.13 -20.40
N ALA A 58 0.39 -10.85 -21.17
CA ALA A 58 1.84 -10.87 -20.97
C ALA A 58 2.49 -9.51 -21.29
N ALA A 59 3.66 -9.26 -20.70
CA ALA A 59 4.36 -7.98 -20.80
C ALA A 59 4.71 -7.62 -22.26
N GLU A 60 4.92 -8.58 -23.14
CA GLU A 60 5.31 -8.37 -24.54
C GLU A 60 4.17 -7.78 -25.39
N VAL A 61 2.92 -8.04 -25.01
CA VAL A 61 1.72 -7.68 -25.79
C VAL A 61 0.84 -6.64 -25.11
N GLU A 62 1.23 -6.16 -23.93
CA GLU A 62 0.46 -5.14 -23.21
C GLU A 62 0.47 -3.82 -23.99
N THR A 63 -0.68 -3.15 -24.03
CA THR A 63 -0.89 -1.86 -24.69
C THR A 63 -1.31 -0.78 -23.70
N ASP A 64 -1.28 0.48 -24.12
CA ASP A 64 -1.78 1.60 -23.32
C ASP A 64 -3.27 1.46 -23.00
N GLU A 65 -4.08 0.88 -23.89
CA GLU A 65 -5.48 0.57 -23.63
C GLU A 65 -5.63 -0.48 -22.53
N THR A 66 -4.75 -1.48 -22.50
CA THR A 66 -4.74 -2.50 -21.44
C THR A 66 -4.43 -1.88 -20.09
N ARG A 67 -3.45 -0.97 -20.02
CA ARG A 67 -3.13 -0.21 -18.81
C ARG A 67 -4.26 0.72 -18.40
N LYS A 68 -4.88 1.40 -19.38
CA LYS A 68 -6.03 2.27 -19.13
C LYS A 68 -7.20 1.48 -18.55
N ALA A 69 -7.53 0.32 -19.10
CA ALA A 69 -8.60 -0.53 -18.58
C ALA A 69 -8.35 -0.97 -17.13
N ARG A 70 -7.09 -1.27 -16.76
CA ARG A 70 -6.73 -1.54 -15.36
C ARG A 70 -6.90 -0.30 -14.47
N ARG A 71 -6.48 0.88 -14.95
CA ARG A 71 -6.62 2.15 -14.21
C ARG A 71 -8.07 2.58 -14.03
N ASP A 72 -8.92 2.36 -15.01
CA ASP A 72 -10.36 2.69 -14.94
C ASP A 72 -11.08 1.87 -13.85
N GLU A 73 -10.58 0.67 -13.53
CA GLU A 73 -11.10 -0.22 -12.48
C GLU A 73 -10.18 -0.31 -11.24
N TYR A 74 -9.35 0.71 -10.98
CA TYR A 74 -8.31 0.67 -9.93
C TYR A 74 -8.86 0.30 -8.53
N ALA A 75 -10.03 0.82 -8.16
CA ALA A 75 -10.59 0.64 -6.83
C ALA A 75 -11.09 -0.79 -6.65
N THR A 76 -11.81 -1.33 -7.64
CA THR A 76 -12.20 -2.75 -7.69
C THR A 76 -11.00 -3.68 -7.69
N LEU A 77 -10.00 -3.43 -8.55
CA LEU A 77 -8.76 -4.21 -8.62
C LEU A 77 -8.06 -4.29 -7.25
N THR A 78 -7.85 -3.13 -6.62
CA THR A 78 -7.18 -3.02 -5.32
C THR A 78 -7.99 -3.69 -4.20
N ARG A 79 -9.32 -3.48 -4.17
CA ARG A 79 -10.20 -4.07 -3.14
C ARG A 79 -10.21 -5.59 -3.21
N HIS A 80 -10.33 -6.18 -4.41
CA HIS A 80 -10.30 -7.63 -4.57
C HIS A 80 -8.92 -8.22 -4.27
N TYR A 81 -7.85 -7.53 -4.66
CA TYR A 81 -6.50 -7.91 -4.25
C TYR A 81 -6.37 -8.06 -2.74
N TYR A 82 -6.70 -7.03 -1.97
CA TYR A 82 -6.57 -7.07 -0.51
C TYR A 82 -7.54 -8.05 0.16
N ASN A 83 -8.71 -8.33 -0.43
CA ASN A 83 -9.58 -9.41 0.03
C ASN A 83 -8.92 -10.79 -0.06
N LEU A 84 -8.05 -10.99 -1.04
CA LEU A 84 -7.30 -12.24 -1.23
C LEU A 84 -6.02 -12.26 -0.38
N ALA A 85 -5.24 -11.18 -0.41
CA ALA A 85 -3.86 -11.15 0.09
C ALA A 85 -3.71 -10.83 1.59
N THR A 86 -4.66 -10.14 2.24
CA THR A 86 -4.48 -9.62 3.62
C THR A 86 -4.02 -10.70 4.62
N ASP A 87 -4.65 -11.87 4.64
CA ASP A 87 -4.28 -12.93 5.60
C ASP A 87 -2.91 -13.55 5.31
N LEU A 88 -2.51 -13.57 4.03
CA LEU A 88 -1.18 -14.00 3.61
C LEU A 88 -0.13 -12.99 4.06
N TYR A 89 -0.41 -11.69 3.94
CA TYR A 89 0.47 -10.64 4.44
C TYR A 89 0.60 -10.68 5.96
N GLU A 90 -0.48 -10.83 6.72
CA GLU A 90 -0.36 -10.84 8.19
C GLU A 90 0.38 -12.07 8.73
N TYR A 91 0.23 -13.20 8.07
CA TYR A 91 0.98 -14.41 8.41
C TYR A 91 2.43 -14.35 7.92
N GLY A 92 2.64 -13.78 6.74
CA GLY A 92 3.91 -13.78 6.03
C GLY A 92 4.85 -12.64 6.44
N TRP A 93 4.30 -11.45 6.62
CA TRP A 93 4.99 -10.16 6.71
C TRP A 93 4.84 -9.52 8.08
N GLY A 94 3.62 -9.47 8.62
CA GLY A 94 3.31 -8.81 9.89
C GLY A 94 2.14 -7.84 9.75
N GLN A 95 2.02 -6.84 10.63
CA GLN A 95 0.87 -5.93 10.63
C GLN A 95 1.15 -4.56 10.01
N SER A 96 2.40 -4.33 9.58
CA SER A 96 2.83 -3.15 8.84
C SER A 96 3.21 -3.58 7.42
N PHE A 97 2.30 -3.34 6.47
CA PHE A 97 2.43 -3.80 5.09
C PHE A 97 3.26 -2.81 4.27
N HIS A 98 4.56 -2.71 4.57
CA HIS A 98 5.47 -1.87 3.81
C HIS A 98 6.91 -2.37 3.94
N PHE A 99 7.80 -1.84 3.11
CA PHE A 99 9.23 -2.10 3.17
C PHE A 99 9.93 -1.13 4.12
N CYS A 100 11.16 -1.49 4.50
CA CYS A 100 11.98 -0.66 5.37
C CYS A 100 13.46 -0.86 5.08
N ARG A 101 14.25 0.07 5.59
CA ARG A 101 15.71 0.01 5.60
C ARG A 101 16.21 -0.78 6.80
N PHE A 102 17.34 -1.46 6.65
CA PHE A 102 17.90 -2.33 7.69
C PHE A 102 19.28 -1.85 8.13
N ALA A 103 19.42 -1.56 9.43
CA ALA A 103 20.73 -1.40 10.03
C ALA A 103 21.40 -2.76 10.28
N TYR A 104 22.71 -2.75 10.56
CA TYR A 104 23.47 -3.97 10.82
C TYR A 104 22.90 -4.74 12.01
N GLY A 105 22.48 -6.00 11.78
CA GLY A 105 21.96 -6.88 12.83
C GLY A 105 20.59 -6.49 13.37
N GLU A 106 19.87 -5.57 12.70
CA GLU A 106 18.58 -5.08 13.17
C GLU A 106 17.45 -6.08 12.85
N PRO A 107 16.67 -6.52 13.86
CA PRO A 107 15.52 -7.38 13.62
C PRO A 107 14.45 -6.70 12.77
N PHE A 108 13.76 -7.47 11.93
CA PHE A 108 12.73 -6.96 11.01
C PHE A 108 11.69 -6.04 11.68
N ASN A 109 11.11 -6.49 12.80
CA ASN A 109 10.10 -5.69 13.51
C ASN A 109 10.66 -4.38 14.10
N GLN A 110 11.96 -4.31 14.40
CA GLN A 110 12.58 -3.06 14.85
C GLN A 110 12.89 -2.14 13.66
N ALA A 111 13.38 -2.71 12.55
CA ALA A 111 13.66 -1.97 11.33
C ALA A 111 12.40 -1.29 10.76
N ILE A 112 11.28 -2.02 10.73
CA ILE A 112 10.01 -1.48 10.23
C ILE A 112 9.47 -0.37 11.13
N ALA A 113 9.46 -0.56 12.44
CA ALA A 113 9.05 0.47 13.40
C ALA A 113 9.96 1.71 13.33
N ARG A 114 11.28 1.52 13.19
CA ARG A 114 12.23 2.63 13.01
C ARG A 114 11.93 3.42 11.73
N HIS A 115 11.51 2.75 10.65
CA HIS A 115 11.14 3.41 9.40
C HIS A 115 9.88 4.26 9.57
N GLU A 116 8.86 3.74 10.25
CA GLU A 116 7.63 4.47 10.59
C GLU A 116 7.93 5.68 11.51
N HIS A 117 8.76 5.50 12.52
CA HIS A 117 9.23 6.59 13.39
C HIS A 117 10.02 7.65 12.64
N TYR A 118 10.83 7.24 11.65
CA TYR A 118 11.59 8.18 10.83
C TYR A 118 10.65 9.09 10.04
N LEU A 119 9.59 8.55 9.42
CA LEU A 119 8.57 9.35 8.75
C LEU A 119 7.90 10.34 9.71
N ALA A 120 7.44 9.84 10.87
CA ALA A 120 6.82 10.68 11.90
C ALA A 120 7.75 11.82 12.34
N HIS A 121 9.05 11.52 12.48
CA HIS A 121 10.07 12.48 12.88
C HIS A 121 10.31 13.56 11.82
N VAL A 122 10.53 13.18 10.55
CA VAL A 122 10.82 14.16 9.49
C VAL A 122 9.61 15.04 9.15
N MET A 123 8.39 14.51 9.33
CA MET A 123 7.16 15.30 9.24
C MET A 123 6.95 16.20 10.47
N GLY A 124 7.69 15.99 11.57
CA GLY A 124 7.53 16.73 12.80
C GLY A 124 6.20 16.50 13.50
N LEU A 125 5.69 15.26 13.48
CA LEU A 125 4.46 14.86 14.18
C LEU A 125 4.64 14.99 15.69
N ARG A 126 3.59 15.50 16.36
CA ARG A 126 3.60 15.81 17.80
C ARG A 126 2.29 15.42 18.45
N ASP A 127 2.32 15.38 19.78
CA ASP A 127 1.15 15.11 20.60
C ASP A 127 -0.01 16.07 20.22
N ASN A 128 -1.22 15.50 20.21
CA ASN A 128 -2.48 16.18 19.86
C ASN A 128 -2.65 16.66 18.40
N MET A 129 -1.66 16.54 17.52
CA MET A 129 -1.88 16.78 16.09
C MET A 129 -2.95 15.84 15.55
N ARG A 130 -3.84 16.35 14.69
CA ARG A 130 -4.81 15.54 13.95
C ARG A 130 -4.22 15.12 12.62
N VAL A 131 -3.97 13.82 12.48
CA VAL A 131 -3.24 13.22 11.37
C VAL A 131 -4.14 12.28 10.58
N LEU A 132 -4.04 12.30 9.26
CA LEU A 132 -4.69 11.33 8.37
C LEU A 132 -3.66 10.33 7.86
N ASP A 133 -3.97 9.04 7.97
CA ASP A 133 -3.24 7.94 7.34
C ASP A 133 -4.03 7.48 6.10
N VAL A 134 -3.47 7.73 4.91
CA VAL A 134 -4.10 7.41 3.63
C VAL A 134 -3.66 6.03 3.17
N GLY A 135 -4.60 5.07 3.20
CA GLY A 135 -4.32 3.67 2.90
C GLY A 135 -3.81 2.88 4.10
N CYS A 136 -4.48 3.02 5.25
CA CYS A 136 -3.94 2.60 6.55
C CYS A 136 -3.75 1.09 6.78
N GLY A 137 -4.09 0.23 5.80
CA GLY A 137 -4.02 -1.23 5.94
C GLY A 137 -4.75 -1.74 7.19
N VAL A 138 -4.12 -2.67 7.91
CA VAL A 138 -4.55 -3.15 9.25
C VAL A 138 -4.02 -2.28 10.40
N GLY A 139 -3.56 -1.06 10.10
CA GLY A 139 -3.20 0.00 11.06
C GLY A 139 -1.87 -0.17 11.78
N GLY A 140 -0.96 -1.03 11.31
CA GLY A 140 0.37 -1.23 11.93
C GLY A 140 1.15 0.08 12.09
N PRO A 141 1.44 0.80 11.00
CA PRO A 141 2.20 2.05 11.07
C PRO A 141 1.52 3.10 11.95
N ALA A 142 0.20 3.23 11.83
CA ALA A 142 -0.57 4.15 12.67
C ALA A 142 -0.39 3.85 14.17
N ARG A 143 -0.36 2.58 14.58
CA ARG A 143 -0.14 2.21 15.99
C ARG A 143 1.25 2.62 16.47
N GLU A 144 2.30 2.34 15.71
CA GLU A 144 3.67 2.73 16.07
C GLU A 144 3.85 4.26 16.08
N MET A 145 3.35 4.96 15.05
CA MET A 145 3.43 6.42 14.97
C MET A 145 2.64 7.13 16.10
N VAL A 146 1.48 6.59 16.51
CA VAL A 146 0.73 7.11 17.67
C VAL A 146 1.51 6.88 18.97
N LYS A 147 2.10 5.70 19.19
CA LYS A 147 2.93 5.43 20.39
C LYS A 147 4.16 6.33 20.43
N PHE A 148 4.78 6.59 19.29
CA PHE A 148 5.99 7.40 19.18
C PHE A 148 5.74 8.90 19.38
N SER A 149 4.70 9.45 18.73
CA SER A 149 4.48 10.90 18.67
C SER A 149 3.38 11.42 19.59
N GLY A 150 2.43 10.58 20.00
CA GLY A 150 1.23 10.96 20.74
C GLY A 150 0.13 11.63 19.88
N CYS A 151 0.27 11.69 18.56
CA CYS A 151 -0.75 12.29 17.69
C CYS A 151 -2.08 11.52 17.70
N ASN A 152 -3.13 12.15 17.15
CA ASN A 152 -4.44 11.53 16.90
C ASN A 152 -4.54 11.17 15.42
N VAL A 153 -4.63 9.88 15.10
CA VAL A 153 -4.67 9.38 13.72
C VAL A 153 -6.08 8.94 13.34
N ILE A 154 -6.51 9.34 12.15
CA ILE A 154 -7.63 8.76 11.43
C ILE A 154 -7.05 7.98 10.25
N GLY A 155 -7.24 6.65 10.22
CA GLY A 155 -6.88 5.83 9.07
C GLY A 155 -8.02 5.75 8.06
N LEU A 156 -7.72 6.02 6.79
CA LEU A 156 -8.62 5.88 5.66
C LEU A 156 -8.24 4.64 4.85
N ASN A 157 -9.20 3.76 4.58
CA ASN A 157 -8.98 2.57 3.77
C ASN A 157 -10.25 2.18 3.00
N ASN A 158 -10.11 1.58 1.82
CA ASN A 158 -11.22 1.12 1.01
C ASN A 158 -11.62 -0.35 1.29
N ASN A 159 -10.99 -1.03 2.26
CA ASN A 159 -11.27 -2.43 2.55
C ASN A 159 -11.88 -2.62 3.95
N ASP A 160 -13.14 -3.09 4.01
CA ASP A 160 -13.89 -3.29 5.26
C ASP A 160 -13.23 -4.31 6.18
N TYR A 161 -12.65 -5.38 5.63
CA TYR A 161 -11.94 -6.40 6.41
C TYR A 161 -10.74 -5.81 7.13
N GLN A 162 -9.92 -5.02 6.43
CA GLN A 162 -8.76 -4.38 7.02
C GLN A 162 -9.16 -3.34 8.09
N ILE A 163 -10.26 -2.60 7.89
CA ILE A 163 -10.79 -1.66 8.89
C ILE A 163 -11.24 -2.39 10.17
N GLU A 164 -11.95 -3.51 10.04
CA GLU A 164 -12.35 -4.30 11.20
C GLU A 164 -11.14 -4.78 12.01
N ARG A 165 -10.10 -5.23 11.31
CA ARG A 165 -8.84 -5.69 11.92
C ARG A 165 -8.06 -4.56 12.57
N ALA A 166 -7.91 -3.44 11.87
CA ALA A 166 -7.23 -2.26 12.38
C ALA A 166 -7.90 -1.75 13.66
N THR A 167 -9.24 -1.70 13.65
CA THR A 167 -10.05 -1.33 14.83
C THR A 167 -9.83 -2.32 15.98
N HIS A 168 -9.83 -3.63 15.70
CA HIS A 168 -9.57 -4.65 16.71
C HIS A 168 -8.17 -4.51 17.33
N TYR A 169 -7.13 -4.29 16.52
CA TYR A 169 -5.76 -4.13 16.99
C TYR A 169 -5.55 -2.84 17.79
N ALA A 170 -6.11 -1.73 17.34
CA ALA A 170 -6.09 -0.48 18.10
C ALA A 170 -6.75 -0.66 19.49
N ALA A 171 -7.89 -1.35 19.57
CA ALA A 171 -8.55 -1.64 20.83
C ALA A 171 -7.72 -2.58 21.73
N LYS A 172 -7.13 -3.64 21.15
CA LYS A 172 -6.27 -4.58 21.88
C LYS A 172 -5.06 -3.91 22.50
N GLU A 173 -4.51 -2.88 21.86
CA GLU A 173 -3.36 -2.12 22.34
C GLU A 173 -3.74 -0.88 23.17
N GLY A 174 -5.04 -0.65 23.44
CA GLY A 174 -5.50 0.48 24.25
C GLY A 174 -5.39 1.84 23.55
N LEU A 175 -5.39 1.86 22.22
CA LEU A 175 -5.18 3.06 21.40
C LEU A 175 -6.47 3.65 20.81
N SER A 176 -7.64 3.10 21.12
CA SER A 176 -8.93 3.52 20.52
C SER A 176 -9.29 5.00 20.71
N ASP A 177 -8.75 5.65 21.73
CA ASP A 177 -8.98 7.08 21.98
C ASP A 177 -8.20 7.99 21.02
N LYS A 178 -7.03 7.52 20.54
CA LYS A 178 -6.14 8.27 19.65
C LYS A 178 -6.14 7.76 18.20
N LEU A 179 -6.58 6.53 17.95
CA LEU A 179 -6.54 5.88 16.64
C LEU A 179 -7.93 5.39 16.22
N LYS A 180 -8.47 5.99 15.16
CA LYS A 180 -9.76 5.65 14.56
C LYS A 180 -9.60 5.31 13.09
N PHE A 181 -10.57 4.61 12.52
CA PHE A 181 -10.54 4.19 11.12
C PHE A 181 -11.86 4.53 10.44
N THR A 182 -11.79 4.88 9.16
CA THR A 182 -12.94 5.15 8.31
C THR A 182 -12.80 4.47 6.96
N LYS A 183 -13.93 3.99 6.45
CA LYS A 183 -14.06 3.47 5.09
C LYS A 183 -14.12 4.64 4.11
N GLY A 184 -13.42 4.51 2.99
CA GLY A 184 -13.60 5.39 1.84
C GLY A 184 -12.51 5.22 0.79
N ASP A 185 -12.79 5.67 -0.42
CA ASP A 185 -11.82 5.84 -1.48
C ASP A 185 -11.01 7.13 -1.25
N PHE A 186 -9.68 7.02 -1.25
CA PHE A 186 -8.79 8.17 -1.08
C PHE A 186 -8.85 9.17 -2.26
N MET A 187 -9.41 8.78 -3.41
CA MET A 187 -9.64 9.69 -4.54
C MET A 187 -10.89 10.55 -4.32
N GLN A 188 -11.73 10.18 -3.34
CA GLN A 188 -13.05 10.75 -3.08
C GLN A 188 -13.23 11.04 -1.58
N MET A 189 -12.18 11.56 -0.93
CA MET A 189 -12.14 11.75 0.52
C MET A 189 -13.32 12.58 1.06
N SER A 190 -14.17 11.98 1.88
CA SER A 190 -15.34 12.64 2.49
C SER A 190 -14.99 13.48 3.73
N PHE A 191 -13.83 14.16 3.71
CA PHE A 191 -13.42 15.08 4.77
C PHE A 191 -13.57 16.54 4.33
N PRO A 192 -13.93 17.47 5.24
CA PRO A 192 -13.87 18.89 4.95
C PRO A 192 -12.47 19.35 4.59
N GLU A 193 -12.36 20.43 3.84
CA GLU A 193 -11.07 21.07 3.57
C GLU A 193 -10.40 21.53 4.87
N ASN A 194 -9.06 21.58 4.89
CA ASN A 194 -8.30 22.10 6.02
C ASN A 194 -8.61 21.39 7.37
N SER A 195 -8.84 20.08 7.32
CA SER A 195 -9.21 19.27 8.49
C SER A 195 -8.02 18.74 9.29
N PHE A 196 -6.88 18.52 8.65
CA PHE A 196 -5.74 17.80 9.23
C PHE A 196 -4.49 18.68 9.34
N ASP A 197 -3.75 18.50 10.44
CA ASP A 197 -2.44 19.15 10.67
C ASP A 197 -1.35 18.48 9.84
N ALA A 198 -1.46 17.17 9.64
CA ALA A 198 -0.58 16.37 8.81
C ALA A 198 -1.34 15.25 8.10
N VAL A 199 -0.83 14.81 6.96
CA VAL A 199 -1.31 13.62 6.23
C VAL A 199 -0.09 12.79 5.89
N TYR A 200 -0.17 11.47 6.03
CA TYR A 200 0.84 10.58 5.48
C TYR A 200 0.23 9.45 4.66
N ALA A 201 1.03 8.91 3.76
CA ALA A 201 0.74 7.68 3.03
C ALA A 201 2.01 6.82 3.02
N ILE A 202 1.90 5.55 3.42
CA ILE A 202 3.04 4.62 3.34
C ILE A 202 2.66 3.56 2.31
N GLU A 203 3.32 3.64 1.15
CA GLU A 203 3.23 2.66 0.07
C GLU A 203 1.80 2.41 -0.47
N ALA A 204 0.92 3.41 -0.34
CA ALA A 204 -0.50 3.28 -0.64
C ALA A 204 -0.97 4.08 -1.87
N THR A 205 -0.39 5.25 -2.13
CA THR A 205 -0.82 6.18 -3.17
C THR A 205 -0.55 5.65 -4.59
N VAL A 206 0.37 4.69 -4.74
CA VAL A 206 0.59 3.90 -5.96
C VAL A 206 -0.66 3.17 -6.46
N HIS A 207 -1.65 2.88 -5.60
CA HIS A 207 -2.91 2.27 -6.02
C HIS A 207 -3.88 3.27 -6.67
N ALA A 208 -3.61 4.57 -6.59
CA ALA A 208 -4.41 5.61 -7.23
C ALA A 208 -4.24 5.56 -8.75
N PRO A 209 -5.27 5.91 -9.53
CA PRO A 209 -5.16 5.98 -10.99
C PRO A 209 -4.35 7.20 -11.46
N SER A 210 -4.08 8.15 -10.55
CA SER A 210 -3.30 9.36 -10.79
C SER A 210 -2.70 9.88 -9.49
N LEU A 211 -1.37 10.04 -9.47
CA LEU A 211 -0.65 10.64 -8.34
C LEU A 211 -1.05 12.12 -8.12
N GLU A 212 -1.19 12.91 -9.19
CA GLU A 212 -1.64 14.31 -9.06
C GLU A 212 -3.04 14.40 -8.46
N GLY A 213 -3.95 13.50 -8.87
CA GLY A 213 -5.31 13.45 -8.35
C GLY A 213 -5.36 13.15 -6.86
N ILE A 214 -4.63 12.14 -6.38
CA ILE A 214 -4.59 11.81 -4.96
C ILE A 214 -3.88 12.88 -4.14
N TYR A 215 -2.75 13.42 -4.63
CA TYR A 215 -2.05 14.50 -3.94
C TYR A 215 -2.92 15.77 -3.86
N SER A 216 -3.76 16.05 -4.86
CA SER A 216 -4.73 17.15 -4.80
C SER A 216 -5.81 16.94 -3.72
N GLN A 217 -6.30 15.71 -3.52
CA GLN A 217 -7.20 15.41 -2.40
C GLN A 217 -6.52 15.60 -1.04
N ILE A 218 -5.27 15.15 -0.92
CA ILE A 218 -4.46 15.33 0.29
C ILE A 218 -4.22 16.83 0.56
N PHE A 219 -3.89 17.60 -0.47
CA PHE A 219 -3.73 19.06 -0.39
C PHE A 219 -5.01 19.73 0.11
N ARG A 220 -6.18 19.34 -0.41
CA ARG A 220 -7.47 19.89 -0.01
C ARG A 220 -7.75 19.68 1.48
N VAL A 221 -7.53 18.47 2.00
CA VAL A 221 -7.85 18.14 3.40
C VAL A 221 -6.80 18.62 4.41
N LEU A 222 -5.59 18.94 3.96
CA LEU A 222 -4.56 19.55 4.79
C LEU A 222 -4.88 21.01 5.12
N LYS A 223 -4.61 21.44 6.35
CA LYS A 223 -4.62 22.84 6.75
C LYS A 223 -3.51 23.63 6.04
N PRO A 224 -3.65 24.95 5.84
CA PRO A 224 -2.53 25.80 5.43
C PRO A 224 -1.36 25.65 6.40
N GLY A 225 -0.15 25.48 5.88
CA GLY A 225 1.05 25.15 6.66
C GLY A 225 1.16 23.67 7.09
N GLY A 226 0.15 22.85 6.82
CA GLY A 226 0.15 21.41 7.11
C GLY A 226 1.13 20.63 6.25
N VAL A 227 1.55 19.46 6.74
CA VAL A 227 2.60 18.64 6.12
C VAL A 227 2.06 17.36 5.52
N PHE A 228 2.51 17.02 4.32
CA PHE A 228 2.32 15.74 3.67
C PHE A 228 3.64 14.96 3.67
N GLY A 229 3.65 13.73 4.13
CA GLY A 229 4.79 12.81 4.02
C GLY A 229 4.39 11.51 3.35
N VAL A 230 5.22 11.01 2.44
CA VAL A 230 4.93 9.77 1.72
C VAL A 230 6.19 8.93 1.51
N TYR A 231 6.04 7.61 1.67
CA TYR A 231 6.91 6.60 1.08
C TYR A 231 6.19 6.04 -0.14
N GLU A 232 6.71 6.31 -1.34
CA GLU A 232 6.04 5.96 -2.59
C GLU A 232 6.74 4.80 -3.30
N TRP A 233 5.93 3.93 -3.92
CA TRP A 233 6.39 2.93 -4.87
C TRP A 233 6.52 3.55 -6.26
N LEU A 234 7.74 3.60 -6.78
CA LEU A 234 8.02 4.24 -8.07
C LEU A 234 8.99 3.42 -8.88
N MET A 235 8.80 3.46 -10.20
CA MET A 235 9.84 3.08 -11.13
C MET A 235 10.91 4.18 -11.14
N THR A 236 12.17 3.79 -11.09
CA THR A 236 13.28 4.74 -11.20
C THR A 236 13.43 5.24 -12.64
N GLU A 237 14.31 6.22 -12.85
CA GLU A 237 14.63 6.69 -14.20
C GLU A 237 15.37 5.65 -15.05
N ASN A 238 15.96 4.61 -14.45
CA ASN A 238 16.56 3.49 -15.19
C ASN A 238 15.50 2.57 -15.82
N TYR A 239 14.24 2.65 -15.38
CA TYR A 239 13.15 1.93 -16.02
C TYR A 239 12.94 2.43 -17.45
N ASP A 240 12.87 1.48 -18.36
CA ASP A 240 12.67 1.69 -19.78
C ASP A 240 11.51 0.82 -20.23
N ASN A 241 10.45 1.46 -20.72
CA ASN A 241 9.25 0.77 -21.14
C ASN A 241 9.44 0.00 -22.46
N ASP A 242 10.47 0.32 -23.24
CA ASP A 242 10.76 -0.38 -24.50
C ASP A 242 11.60 -1.65 -24.27
N ASN A 243 12.12 -1.84 -23.05
CA ASN A 243 12.87 -3.03 -22.67
C ASN A 243 11.91 -4.13 -22.13
N PRO A 244 11.81 -5.30 -22.78
CA PRO A 244 10.90 -6.37 -22.36
C PRO A 244 11.12 -6.87 -20.93
N ARG A 245 12.38 -6.97 -20.48
CA ARG A 245 12.72 -7.38 -19.10
C ARG A 245 12.22 -6.38 -18.07
N HIS A 246 12.38 -5.09 -18.36
CA HIS A 246 11.90 -4.04 -17.47
C HIS A 246 10.38 -4.09 -17.35
N ARG A 247 9.67 -4.27 -18.49
CA ARG A 247 8.21 -4.43 -18.51
C ARG A 247 7.75 -5.65 -17.71
N GLU A 248 8.43 -6.78 -17.84
CA GLU A 248 8.15 -8.01 -17.09
C GLU A 248 8.28 -7.77 -15.58
N ILE A 249 9.35 -7.11 -15.14
CA ILE A 249 9.57 -6.75 -13.73
C ILE A 249 8.45 -5.83 -13.23
N ARG A 250 8.15 -4.75 -13.95
CA ARG A 250 7.08 -3.81 -13.59
C ARG A 250 5.73 -4.54 -13.50
N LEU A 251 5.40 -5.35 -14.49
CA LEU A 251 4.11 -6.05 -14.56
C LEU A 251 3.96 -7.10 -13.45
N GLY A 252 5.04 -7.81 -13.11
CA GLY A 252 5.05 -8.78 -12.02
C GLY A 252 4.85 -8.11 -10.65
N ILE A 253 5.43 -6.93 -10.43
CA ILE A 253 5.16 -6.09 -9.25
C ILE A 253 3.68 -5.65 -9.27
N GLU A 254 3.20 -5.11 -10.38
CA GLU A 254 1.82 -4.63 -10.48
C GLU A 254 0.77 -5.72 -10.21
N GLN A 255 0.95 -6.89 -10.81
CA GLN A 255 0.09 -8.05 -10.61
C GLN A 255 0.22 -8.64 -9.20
N GLY A 256 1.42 -8.65 -8.65
CA GLY A 256 1.68 -9.28 -7.38
C GLY A 256 1.21 -8.45 -6.20
N ASP A 257 1.10 -7.13 -6.38
CA ASP A 257 0.78 -6.18 -5.31
C ASP A 257 -0.54 -5.42 -5.54
N GLY A 258 -1.30 -5.74 -6.60
CA GLY A 258 -2.62 -5.13 -6.83
C GLY A 258 -2.53 -3.66 -7.24
N ILE A 259 -1.52 -3.32 -8.03
CA ILE A 259 -1.27 -1.96 -8.52
C ILE A 259 -1.78 -1.85 -9.95
N SER A 260 -2.57 -0.81 -10.24
CA SER A 260 -3.16 -0.64 -11.57
C SER A 260 -2.10 -0.26 -12.62
N ASN A 261 -1.20 0.66 -12.27
CA ASN A 261 -0.07 1.12 -13.07
C ASN A 261 0.95 1.81 -12.15
N MET A 262 2.23 1.43 -12.23
CA MET A 262 3.31 2.16 -11.57
C MET A 262 3.80 3.34 -12.41
N GLU A 263 4.15 4.43 -11.73
CA GLU A 263 4.67 5.66 -12.34
C GLU A 263 6.16 5.84 -12.05
N LYS A 264 6.82 6.72 -12.82
CA LYS A 264 8.23 7.07 -12.58
C LYS A 264 8.40 8.08 -11.44
N ILE A 265 9.60 8.13 -10.86
CA ILE A 265 9.99 9.14 -9.87
C ILE A 265 9.71 10.57 -10.34
N SER A 266 10.10 10.91 -11.56
CA SER A 266 9.83 12.22 -12.18
C SER A 266 8.34 12.57 -12.17
N VAL A 267 7.46 11.61 -12.50
CA VAL A 267 5.99 11.81 -12.51
C VAL A 267 5.47 12.13 -11.12
N ALA A 268 5.96 11.46 -10.08
CA ALA A 268 5.54 11.72 -8.70
C ALA A 268 5.98 13.11 -8.20
N ILE A 269 7.22 13.52 -8.52
CA ILE A 269 7.76 14.85 -8.19
C ILE A 269 6.97 15.95 -8.89
N ASP A 270 6.59 15.75 -10.15
CA ASP A 270 5.79 16.74 -10.88
C ASP A 270 4.35 16.77 -10.36
N ALA A 271 3.75 15.61 -10.05
CA ALA A 271 2.41 15.49 -9.50
C ALA A 271 2.24 16.23 -8.16
N ILE A 272 3.19 16.08 -7.23
CA ILE A 272 3.10 16.73 -5.91
C ILE A 272 3.25 18.25 -6.01
N LYS A 273 4.09 18.74 -6.94
CA LYS A 273 4.20 20.17 -7.25
C LYS A 273 2.93 20.69 -7.93
N ALA A 274 2.39 19.94 -8.89
CA ALA A 274 1.16 20.28 -9.60
C ALA A 274 -0.06 20.36 -8.65
N ALA A 275 -0.09 19.52 -7.61
CA ALA A 275 -1.10 19.60 -6.55
C ALA A 275 -0.97 20.86 -5.65
N GLY A 276 0.09 21.65 -5.79
CA GLY A 276 0.29 22.92 -5.10
C GLY A 276 1.18 22.85 -3.85
N PHE A 277 1.84 21.72 -3.59
CA PHE A 277 2.75 21.59 -2.45
C PHE A 277 4.11 22.26 -2.70
N GLU A 278 4.67 22.81 -1.63
CA GLU A 278 6.09 23.18 -1.55
C GLU A 278 6.89 21.97 -1.06
N MET A 279 7.77 21.43 -1.92
CA MET A 279 8.62 20.31 -1.57
C MET A 279 9.69 20.74 -0.55
N GLU A 280 9.72 20.11 0.62
CA GLU A 280 10.72 20.38 1.67
C GLU A 280 11.92 19.43 1.54
N MET A 281 11.64 18.16 1.26
CA MET A 281 12.66 17.16 1.00
C MET A 281 12.12 16.01 0.16
N HIS A 282 12.98 15.41 -0.65
CA HIS A 282 12.72 14.12 -1.26
C HIS A 282 14.01 13.33 -1.41
N GLU A 283 13.92 12.01 -1.30
CA GLU A 283 15.07 11.12 -1.35
C GLU A 283 14.64 9.69 -1.66
N ASP A 284 15.42 8.98 -2.48
CA ASP A 284 15.28 7.53 -2.58
C ASP A 284 15.98 6.84 -1.40
N LEU A 285 15.19 6.41 -0.42
CA LEU A 285 15.73 5.74 0.77
C LEU A 285 16.32 4.36 0.45
N ALA A 286 15.90 3.72 -0.64
CA ALA A 286 16.43 2.42 -1.06
C ALA A 286 17.88 2.50 -1.55
N GLU A 287 18.36 3.69 -1.95
CA GLU A 287 19.72 3.93 -2.44
C GLU A 287 20.71 4.32 -1.34
N ARG A 288 20.26 4.47 -0.08
CA ARG A 288 21.20 4.67 1.03
C ARG A 288 22.11 3.44 1.17
N ASP A 289 23.36 3.67 1.53
CA ASP A 289 24.38 2.62 1.71
C ASP A 289 24.15 1.85 3.02
N ASP A 290 23.11 1.01 3.02
CA ASP A 290 22.79 0.12 4.12
C ASP A 290 23.55 -1.21 4.00
N PRO A 291 23.95 -1.81 5.14
CA PRO A 291 24.66 -3.09 5.13
C PRO A 291 23.82 -4.25 4.57
N MET A 292 22.50 -4.05 4.49
CA MET A 292 21.54 -5.05 4.05
C MET A 292 20.53 -4.40 3.10
N PRO A 293 20.25 -4.98 1.92
CA PRO A 293 19.27 -4.42 1.02
C PRO A 293 17.86 -4.53 1.60
N TRP A 294 17.01 -3.55 1.33
CA TRP A 294 15.60 -3.53 1.78
C TRP A 294 14.80 -4.80 1.37
N TYR A 295 15.18 -5.44 0.27
CA TYR A 295 14.51 -6.64 -0.25
C TYR A 295 15.01 -7.95 0.38
N TRP A 296 15.98 -7.92 1.31
CA TRP A 296 16.53 -9.14 1.89
C TRP A 296 15.47 -10.09 2.50
N PRO A 297 14.37 -9.62 3.14
CA PRO A 297 13.41 -10.53 3.76
C PRO A 297 12.67 -11.40 2.74
N ILE A 298 12.61 -10.97 1.47
CA ILE A 298 11.95 -11.66 0.36
C ILE A 298 12.92 -12.29 -0.65
N ALA A 299 14.22 -12.00 -0.54
CA ALA A 299 15.23 -12.50 -1.48
C ALA A 299 15.46 -14.01 -1.40
N GLY A 300 15.25 -14.62 -0.22
CA GLY A 300 15.59 -16.03 0.01
C GLY A 300 17.10 -16.32 -0.10
N GLU A 301 17.95 -15.32 0.17
CA GLU A 301 19.41 -15.43 0.07
C GLU A 301 20.06 -15.57 1.45
N LEU A 302 20.68 -16.72 1.72
CA LEU A 302 21.30 -17.03 3.02
C LEU A 302 22.40 -16.05 3.43
N LYS A 303 23.07 -15.39 2.48
CA LYS A 303 24.13 -14.40 2.76
C LYS A 303 23.63 -13.17 3.53
N TYR A 304 22.32 -12.93 3.51
CA TYR A 304 21.69 -11.80 4.19
C TYR A 304 21.23 -12.12 5.61
N MET A 305 21.40 -13.35 6.08
CA MET A 305 21.10 -13.68 7.47
C MET A 305 22.05 -12.93 8.40
N SER A 306 21.47 -12.17 9.33
CA SER A 306 22.21 -11.48 10.39
C SER A 306 22.23 -12.27 11.69
N SER A 307 21.26 -13.17 11.87
CA SER A 307 21.12 -14.05 13.03
C SER A 307 20.55 -15.41 12.65
N LEU A 308 20.66 -16.40 13.55
CA LEU A 308 19.99 -17.69 13.38
C LEU A 308 18.46 -17.59 13.41
N MET A 309 17.92 -16.52 13.99
CA MET A 309 16.47 -16.26 14.02
C MET A 309 15.94 -15.87 12.64
N ASP A 310 16.79 -15.45 11.71
CA ASP A 310 16.41 -15.12 10.34
C ASP A 310 16.24 -16.37 9.46
N PHE A 311 16.78 -17.51 9.89
CA PHE A 311 16.81 -18.74 9.11
C PHE A 311 15.42 -19.20 8.62
N PRO A 312 14.36 -19.23 9.47
CA PRO A 312 13.03 -19.63 9.00
C PRO A 312 12.48 -18.69 7.92
N THR A 313 12.70 -17.38 8.05
CA THR A 313 12.27 -16.37 7.08
C THR A 313 12.96 -16.56 5.74
N VAL A 314 14.29 -16.70 5.75
CA VAL A 314 15.08 -16.84 4.53
C VAL A 314 14.77 -18.16 3.82
N VAL A 315 14.75 -19.28 4.55
CA VAL A 315 14.45 -20.59 3.96
C VAL A 315 13.06 -20.62 3.31
N ARG A 316 12.06 -20.05 3.98
CA ARG A 316 10.69 -19.94 3.44
C ARG A 316 10.65 -19.18 2.11
N MET A 317 11.54 -18.20 1.91
CA MET A 317 11.59 -17.37 0.70
C MET A 317 12.48 -17.93 -0.41
N THR A 318 13.28 -18.97 -0.14
CA THR A 318 14.01 -19.69 -1.21
C THR A 318 13.04 -20.30 -2.23
N LYS A 319 13.50 -20.54 -3.47
CA LYS A 319 12.71 -21.25 -4.49
C LYS A 319 12.19 -22.61 -4.01
N ILE A 320 13.00 -23.34 -3.22
CA ILE A 320 12.62 -24.63 -2.65
C ILE A 320 11.56 -24.44 -1.57
N GLY A 321 11.78 -23.53 -0.62
CA GLY A 321 10.85 -23.24 0.46
C GLY A 321 9.49 -22.79 -0.06
N ARG A 322 9.47 -21.85 -1.02
CA ARG A 322 8.27 -21.44 -1.73
C ARG A 322 7.62 -22.65 -2.41
N SER A 323 8.34 -23.42 -3.23
CA SER A 323 7.77 -24.58 -3.94
C SER A 323 7.09 -25.59 -3.02
N ILE A 324 7.65 -25.86 -1.84
CA ILE A 324 7.04 -26.72 -0.82
C ILE A 324 5.70 -26.14 -0.34
N VAL A 325 5.68 -24.84 -0.02
CA VAL A 325 4.45 -24.14 0.42
C VAL A 325 3.40 -24.14 -0.69
N HIS A 326 3.76 -23.82 -1.94
CA HIS A 326 2.82 -23.81 -3.07
C HIS A 326 2.19 -25.19 -3.30
N LYS A 327 2.99 -26.27 -3.27
CA LYS A 327 2.48 -27.64 -3.42
C LYS A 327 1.58 -28.04 -2.25
N PHE A 328 1.93 -27.63 -1.03
CA PHE A 328 1.11 -27.89 0.14
C PHE A 328 -0.25 -27.17 0.05
N VAL A 329 -0.25 -25.88 -0.30
CA VAL A 329 -1.48 -25.09 -0.51
C VAL A 329 -2.32 -25.66 -1.64
N GLY A 330 -1.71 -26.02 -2.77
CA GLY A 330 -2.42 -26.68 -3.88
C GLY A 330 -3.04 -28.02 -3.48
N GLY A 331 -2.34 -28.80 -2.64
CA GLY A 331 -2.88 -30.02 -2.06
C GLY A 331 -4.11 -29.76 -1.18
N LEU A 332 -4.06 -28.73 -0.32
CA LEU A 332 -5.21 -28.32 0.52
C LEU A 332 -6.39 -27.82 -0.32
N GLU A 333 -6.13 -27.13 -1.42
CA GLU A 333 -7.15 -26.66 -2.36
C GLU A 333 -7.79 -27.85 -3.08
N MET A 334 -6.99 -28.82 -3.54
CA MET A 334 -7.46 -30.03 -4.23
C MET A 334 -8.42 -30.88 -3.38
N ILE A 335 -8.15 -31.01 -2.07
CA ILE A 335 -9.02 -31.74 -1.13
C ILE A 335 -10.13 -30.87 -0.53
N GLY A 336 -10.24 -29.61 -0.96
CA GLY A 336 -11.32 -28.70 -0.59
C GLY A 336 -11.22 -28.12 0.82
N ILE A 337 -10.05 -28.18 1.47
CA ILE A 337 -9.83 -27.52 2.76
C ILE A 337 -9.48 -26.04 2.53
N ALA A 338 -8.57 -25.74 1.59
CA ALA A 338 -8.33 -24.36 1.16
C ALA A 338 -9.37 -23.94 0.11
N PRO A 339 -9.83 -22.68 0.11
CA PRO A 339 -10.73 -22.19 -0.93
C PRO A 339 -10.04 -22.11 -2.30
N ARG A 340 -10.82 -22.15 -3.38
CA ARG A 340 -10.31 -22.09 -4.75
C ARG A 340 -9.55 -20.80 -5.02
N GLY A 341 -8.45 -20.90 -5.75
CA GLY A 341 -7.57 -19.81 -6.15
C GLY A 341 -6.58 -19.37 -5.06
N THR A 342 -6.56 -20.03 -3.89
CA THR A 342 -5.56 -19.76 -2.85
C THR A 342 -4.15 -20.03 -3.37
N GLN A 343 -3.95 -21.12 -4.12
CA GLN A 343 -2.66 -21.40 -4.75
C GLN A 343 -2.31 -20.33 -5.79
N LYS A 344 -3.27 -19.94 -6.65
CA LYS A 344 -3.05 -18.91 -7.67
C LYS A 344 -2.64 -17.55 -7.07
N THR A 345 -3.28 -17.14 -5.97
CA THR A 345 -2.90 -15.94 -5.22
C THR A 345 -1.49 -16.08 -4.64
N ALA A 346 -1.15 -17.22 -4.03
CA ALA A 346 0.18 -17.45 -3.50
C ALA A 346 1.26 -17.41 -4.61
N ASP A 347 1.00 -18.03 -5.76
CA ASP A 347 1.88 -18.00 -6.94
C ASP A 347 2.11 -16.56 -7.41
N SER A 348 1.05 -15.75 -7.48
CA SER A 348 1.13 -14.33 -7.85
C SER A 348 2.01 -13.52 -6.89
N LEU A 349 1.87 -13.73 -5.57
CA LEU A 349 2.72 -13.08 -4.55
C LEU A 349 4.18 -13.52 -4.65
N ALA A 350 4.43 -14.78 -4.99
CA ALA A 350 5.78 -15.28 -5.18
C ALA A 350 6.47 -14.65 -6.41
N VAL A 351 5.71 -14.43 -7.49
CA VAL A 351 6.19 -13.67 -8.66
C VAL A 351 6.49 -12.22 -8.28
N ALA A 352 5.61 -11.57 -7.52
CA ALA A 352 5.86 -10.22 -6.99
C ALA A 352 7.20 -10.15 -6.25
N ALA A 353 7.43 -11.07 -5.31
CA ALA A 353 8.66 -11.12 -4.53
C ALA A 353 9.91 -11.23 -5.41
N ASP A 354 9.88 -12.06 -6.46
CA ASP A 354 10.99 -12.19 -7.41
C ASP A 354 11.19 -10.89 -8.22
N CYS A 355 10.11 -10.27 -8.69
CA CYS A 355 10.15 -9.03 -9.45
C CYS A 355 10.58 -7.83 -8.59
N LEU A 356 10.17 -7.73 -7.32
CA LEU A 356 10.63 -6.72 -6.37
C LEU A 356 12.14 -6.84 -6.11
N VAL A 357 12.63 -8.07 -5.90
CA VAL A 357 14.08 -8.33 -5.73
C VAL A 357 14.85 -8.00 -7.00
N ALA A 358 14.33 -8.36 -8.18
CA ALA A 358 14.94 -8.02 -9.46
C ALA A 358 14.96 -6.50 -9.68
N GLY A 359 13.83 -5.82 -9.45
CA GLY A 359 13.69 -4.37 -9.55
C GLY A 359 14.64 -3.62 -8.62
N GLY A 360 14.83 -4.10 -7.39
CA GLY A 360 15.83 -3.55 -6.46
C GLY A 360 17.27 -3.80 -6.90
N LYS A 361 17.61 -5.01 -7.37
CA LYS A 361 18.97 -5.35 -7.84
C LYS A 361 19.37 -4.61 -9.11
N GLU A 362 18.43 -4.45 -10.02
CA GLU A 362 18.62 -3.76 -11.31
C GLU A 362 18.40 -2.25 -11.18
N LYS A 363 18.07 -1.76 -9.98
CA LYS A 363 17.78 -0.35 -9.70
C LYS A 363 16.71 0.21 -10.65
N LEU A 364 15.66 -0.57 -10.89
CA LEU A 364 14.52 -0.20 -11.72
C LEU A 364 13.34 0.29 -10.90
N PHE A 365 13.28 -0.09 -9.62
CA PHE A 365 12.14 0.15 -8.72
C PHE A 365 12.64 0.55 -7.32
N THR A 366 11.89 1.44 -6.68
CA THR A 366 12.05 1.77 -5.26
C THR A 366 10.70 1.68 -4.54
N PRO A 367 10.62 1.01 -3.36
CA PRO A 367 9.39 0.94 -2.58
C PRO A 367 9.25 2.11 -1.59
N MET A 368 10.29 2.93 -1.42
CA MET A 368 10.40 3.87 -0.31
C MET A 368 10.97 5.20 -0.76
N TYR A 369 10.46 5.71 -1.88
CA TYR A 369 10.79 7.07 -2.30
C TYR A 369 10.14 8.06 -1.33
N LEU A 370 10.96 8.69 -0.49
CA LEU A 370 10.49 9.64 0.51
C LEU A 370 10.22 10.99 -0.16
N MET A 371 9.04 11.54 0.09
CA MET A 371 8.74 12.95 -0.15
C MET A 371 8.10 13.55 1.10
N VAL A 372 8.56 14.72 1.53
CA VAL A 372 7.91 15.55 2.55
C VAL A 372 7.68 16.93 1.94
N ALA A 373 6.44 17.37 1.96
CA ALA A 373 6.01 18.61 1.34
C ALA A 373 5.01 19.34 2.21
N ARG A 374 4.95 20.67 2.08
CA ARG A 374 4.11 21.54 2.89
C ARG A 374 3.06 22.23 2.03
N LYS A 375 1.84 22.33 2.55
CA LYS A 375 0.81 23.19 1.98
C LYS A 375 1.15 24.66 2.31
N PRO A 376 1.27 25.57 1.33
CA PRO A 376 1.58 26.98 1.59
C PRO A 376 0.60 27.62 2.59
N LEU A 377 1.09 28.58 3.39
CA LEU A 377 0.27 29.30 4.39
C LEU A 377 -0.80 30.19 3.75
N ASP A 378 -0.49 30.75 2.59
CA ASP A 378 -1.33 31.66 1.80
C ASP A 378 -2.28 30.94 0.84
N ALA A 379 -2.28 29.60 0.82
CA ALA A 379 -3.22 28.82 0.01
C ALA A 379 -4.70 29.13 0.34
N ALA A 380 -4.99 29.61 1.56
CA ALA A 380 -6.31 30.11 1.94
C ALA A 380 -6.64 31.49 1.31
N THR A 381 -5.62 32.30 1.00
CA THR A 381 -5.74 33.63 0.41
C THR A 381 -5.78 33.57 -1.12
N ALA A 382 -5.08 32.61 -1.74
CA ALA A 382 -5.08 32.41 -3.20
C ALA A 382 -6.47 32.06 -3.76
N LEU A 383 -7.27 31.27 -3.03
CA LEU A 383 -8.66 30.95 -3.41
C LEU A 383 -9.62 32.15 -3.31
N LEU A 384 -9.28 33.19 -2.53
CA LEU A 384 -10.06 34.42 -2.40
C LEU A 384 -9.64 35.50 -3.42
N GLN A 385 -8.57 35.28 -4.18
CA GLN A 385 -8.05 36.21 -5.18
C GLN A 385 -8.32 35.78 -6.62
N ASP A 386 -9.03 34.67 -6.85
CA ASP A 386 -9.51 34.33 -8.19
C ASP A 386 -10.69 35.26 -8.57
N PRO A 387 -10.51 36.18 -9.52
CA PRO A 387 -11.55 37.13 -9.91
C PRO A 387 -12.71 36.49 -10.69
N THR A 388 -12.70 35.15 -10.87
CA THR A 388 -13.76 34.41 -11.58
C THR A 388 -14.80 33.77 -10.66
N ILE A 389 -14.63 33.83 -9.33
CA ILE A 389 -15.59 33.26 -8.37
C ILE A 389 -16.39 34.38 -7.72
N PRO A 390 -17.72 34.50 -7.98
CA PRO A 390 -18.54 35.52 -7.34
C PRO A 390 -18.68 35.23 -5.84
N VAL A 391 -18.39 36.25 -5.02
CA VAL A 391 -18.59 36.21 -3.57
C VAL A 391 -20.10 36.11 -3.29
N PRO A 392 -20.58 35.11 -2.52
CA PRO A 392 -21.97 35.08 -2.07
C PRO A 392 -22.20 36.18 -1.03
N GLU A 393 -23.28 36.96 -1.19
CA GLU A 393 -23.77 37.90 -0.17
C GLU A 393 -24.23 37.21 1.12
#